data_AF-A0AAX6DIA4-F1
#
_entry.id   AF-A0AAX6DIA4-F1
#
_cell.length_a   1.000
_cell.length_b   1.000
_cell.length_c   1.000
_cell.angle_alpha   90.00
_cell.angle_beta   90.00
_cell.angle_gamma   90.00
#
_symmetry.space_group_name_H-M   'P 1'
#
loop_
_entity.id
_entity.type
_entity.pdbx_description
1 polymer ?
#
loop_
_entity_poly.entity_id
_entity_poly.type
_entity_poly.pdbx_seq_one_letter_code
_entity_poly.pdbx_strand_id
1 'polypeptide(L)'
;MPEVVEKFEQDGIIYTLHTKSKYIGTSTIDTECTVWQRMLKTTNLVEAENRALEMLNCDKVKFNNDGSADFTYQMKPIRKYNNKRVMWPRLKSYEIGDRETIVTYGDGSPIPSEAIETIEKIYEENCVDINWQKGDIVLVDNLTVQHARRPGKPPRVVLVSISN
;
A
#
# COMPACT_ATOMS: atom_id res chain seq x y z
N MET A 1 14.67 -14.32 -11.91
CA MET A 1 14.30 -13.26 -12.87
C MET A 1 15.22 -12.04 -12.68
N PRO A 2 16.52 -12.12 -13.03
CA PRO A 2 17.45 -10.99 -12.88
C PRO A 2 17.02 -9.73 -13.63
N GLU A 3 16.45 -9.88 -14.82
CA GLU A 3 15.94 -8.80 -15.67
C GLU A 3 14.84 -7.97 -14.99
N VAL A 4 13.95 -8.64 -14.24
CA VAL A 4 12.90 -7.97 -13.43
C VAL A 4 13.55 -7.13 -12.33
N VAL A 5 14.56 -7.68 -11.65
CA VAL A 5 15.28 -6.99 -10.58
C VAL A 5 16.04 -5.79 -11.12
N GLU A 6 16.71 -5.93 -12.25
CA GLU A 6 17.42 -4.84 -12.91
C GLU A 6 16.47 -3.72 -13.32
N LYS A 7 15.31 -4.05 -13.89
CA LYS A 7 14.28 -3.04 -14.24
C LYS A 7 13.76 -2.31 -13.00
N PHE A 8 13.56 -3.01 -11.89
CA PHE A 8 13.22 -2.36 -10.61
C PHE A 8 14.32 -1.42 -10.08
N GLU A 9 15.59 -1.76 -10.27
CA GLU A 9 16.71 -0.91 -9.83
C GLU A 9 16.87 0.33 -10.73
N GLN A 10 16.61 0.18 -12.04
CA GLN A 10 16.68 1.25 -13.04
C GLN A 10 15.49 2.21 -12.95
N ASP A 11 14.27 1.68 -13.06
CA ASP A 11 13.07 2.51 -13.23
C ASP A 11 12.39 2.78 -11.88
N GLY A 12 12.55 1.88 -10.90
CA GLY A 12 11.71 1.85 -9.71
C GLY A 12 10.31 1.32 -10.01
N ILE A 13 9.35 1.77 -9.21
CA ILE A 13 7.92 1.48 -9.40
C ILE A 13 7.10 2.76 -9.31
N ILE A 14 5.93 2.72 -9.94
CA ILE A 14 4.83 3.62 -9.66
C ILE A 14 3.79 2.84 -8.86
N TYR A 15 3.48 3.34 -7.68
CA TYR A 15 2.38 2.85 -6.86
C TYR A 15 1.25 3.88 -6.91
N THR A 16 0.06 3.46 -7.30
CA THR A 16 -1.13 4.31 -7.34
C THR A 16 -2.17 3.78 -6.39
N LEU A 17 -2.59 4.61 -5.44
CA LEU A 17 -3.79 4.38 -4.65
C LEU A 17 -4.96 5.05 -5.36
N HIS A 18 -5.82 4.24 -5.97
CA HIS A 18 -7.08 4.67 -6.56
C HIS A 18 -8.18 4.60 -5.50
N THR A 19 -9.01 5.64 -5.42
CA THR A 19 -10.16 5.70 -4.51
C THR A 19 -11.46 5.59 -5.29
N LYS A 20 -12.44 4.83 -4.80
CA LYS A 20 -13.78 4.80 -5.43
C LYS A 20 -14.45 6.17 -5.30
N SER A 21 -15.34 6.47 -6.24
CA SER A 21 -16.08 7.74 -6.26
C SER A 21 -17.03 7.93 -5.08
N LYS A 22 -17.53 6.84 -4.50
CA LYS A 22 -18.45 6.86 -3.35
C LYS A 22 -17.97 5.94 -2.25
N TYR A 23 -18.05 6.44 -1.02
CA TYR A 23 -17.91 5.61 0.15
C TYR A 23 -19.20 4.81 0.39
N ILE A 24 -19.07 3.50 0.63
CA ILE A 24 -20.19 2.64 1.01
C ILE A 24 -20.02 2.28 2.49
N GLY A 25 -20.58 3.14 3.35
CA GLY A 25 -20.65 2.93 4.80
C GLY A 25 -21.94 2.27 5.24
N THR A 26 -22.00 1.86 6.50
CA THR A 26 -23.22 1.35 7.15
C THR A 26 -24.09 2.46 7.76
N SER A 27 -23.64 3.73 7.74
CA SER A 27 -24.38 4.88 8.27
C SER A 27 -24.93 5.78 7.15
N THR A 28 -26.12 6.37 7.38
CA THR A 28 -26.83 7.24 6.44
C THR A 28 -26.20 8.62 6.25
N ILE A 29 -25.22 9.00 7.08
CA ILE A 29 -24.50 10.29 6.99
C ILE A 29 -23.32 10.18 6.00
N ASP A 30 -22.82 8.97 5.75
CA ASP A 30 -21.62 8.75 4.94
C ASP A 30 -21.87 8.70 3.42
N THR A 31 -23.12 8.82 2.97
CA THR A 31 -23.51 8.60 1.56
C THR A 31 -23.29 9.79 0.61
N GLU A 32 -22.96 10.97 1.11
CA GLU A 32 -22.78 12.19 0.28
C GLU A 32 -21.31 12.58 0.03
N CYS A 33 -20.36 11.91 0.68
CA CYS A 33 -18.94 12.26 0.65
C CYS A 33 -18.13 11.26 -0.20
N THR A 34 -17.22 11.75 -1.04
CA THR A 34 -16.30 10.87 -1.78
C THR A 34 -15.26 10.26 -0.84
N VAL A 35 -14.63 9.16 -1.26
CA VAL A 35 -13.61 8.48 -0.45
C VAL A 35 -12.43 9.42 -0.16
N TRP A 36 -11.97 10.17 -1.17
CA TRP A 36 -10.85 11.10 -0.99
C TRP A 36 -11.20 12.25 -0.04
N GLN A 37 -12.45 12.75 -0.06
CA GLN A 37 -12.89 13.83 0.84
C GLN A 37 -12.82 13.38 2.31
N ARG A 38 -13.18 12.12 2.58
CA ARG A 38 -13.01 11.52 3.91
C ARG A 38 -11.55 11.32 4.28
N MET A 39 -10.73 10.83 3.36
CA MET A 39 -9.30 10.61 3.60
C MET A 39 -8.58 11.92 3.92
N LEU A 40 -8.85 12.97 3.15
CA LEU A 40 -8.22 14.28 3.25
C LEU A 40 -8.99 15.22 4.19
N LYS A 41 -10.15 14.81 4.70
CA LYS A 41 -11.01 15.58 5.63
C LYS A 41 -11.38 16.98 5.13
N THR A 42 -11.61 17.14 3.84
CA THR A 42 -12.00 18.42 3.21
C THR A 42 -12.78 18.18 1.92
N THR A 43 -13.60 19.15 1.53
CA THR A 43 -14.29 19.19 0.22
C THR A 43 -13.67 20.20 -0.75
N ASN A 44 -12.73 21.04 -0.28
CA ASN A 44 -12.04 22.03 -1.11
C ASN A 44 -10.87 21.38 -1.85
N LEU A 45 -10.85 21.50 -3.19
CA LEU A 45 -9.85 20.84 -4.03
C LEU A 45 -8.41 21.33 -3.80
N VAL A 46 -8.21 22.63 -3.55
CA VAL A 46 -6.88 23.20 -3.31
C VAL A 46 -6.33 22.72 -1.98
N GLU A 47 -7.18 22.72 -0.95
CA GLU A 47 -6.80 22.17 0.35
C GLU A 47 -6.57 20.66 0.28
N ALA A 48 -7.39 19.94 -0.48
CA ALA A 48 -7.24 18.51 -0.71
C ALA A 48 -5.89 18.20 -1.35
N GLU A 49 -5.48 18.95 -2.37
CA GLU A 49 -4.18 18.79 -3.01
C GLU A 49 -3.02 18.99 -2.02
N ASN A 50 -3.04 20.06 -1.22
CA ASN A 50 -2.03 20.29 -0.19
C ASN A 50 -1.98 19.15 0.84
N ARG A 51 -3.15 18.70 1.33
CA ARG A 51 -3.23 17.59 2.29
C ARG A 51 -2.79 16.25 1.68
N ALA A 52 -3.01 16.03 0.39
CA ALA A 52 -2.50 14.84 -0.29
C ALA A 52 -0.97 14.81 -0.27
N LEU A 53 -0.32 15.94 -0.58
CA LEU A 53 1.13 16.06 -0.56
C LEU A 53 1.71 16.02 0.87
N GLU A 54 1.09 16.70 1.84
CA GLU A 54 1.63 16.79 3.20
C GLU A 54 1.26 15.61 4.10
N MET A 55 -0.01 15.19 4.10
CA MET A 55 -0.50 14.17 5.02
C MET A 55 -0.30 12.75 4.49
N LEU A 56 -0.51 12.54 3.18
CA LEU A 56 -0.33 11.24 2.56
C LEU A 56 1.06 11.07 1.96
N ASN A 57 1.81 12.16 1.79
CA ASN A 57 3.16 12.15 1.22
C ASN A 57 3.19 11.47 -0.17
N CYS A 58 2.16 11.71 -0.98
CA CYS A 58 2.15 11.30 -2.39
C CYS A 58 2.94 12.28 -3.24
N ASP A 59 3.55 11.81 -4.32
CA ASP A 59 4.27 12.67 -5.27
C ASP A 59 3.31 13.45 -6.16
N LYS A 60 2.15 12.86 -6.45
CA LYS A 60 1.11 13.46 -7.28
C LYS A 60 -0.27 13.00 -6.86
N VAL A 61 -1.24 13.90 -6.94
CA VAL A 61 -2.66 13.59 -6.81
C VAL A 61 -3.41 14.01 -8.07
N LYS A 62 -4.42 13.22 -8.46
CA LYS A 62 -5.36 13.55 -9.53
C LYS A 62 -6.78 13.30 -9.05
N PHE A 63 -7.59 14.34 -9.00
CA PHE A 63 -9.04 14.22 -8.77
C PHE A 63 -9.74 14.01 -10.12
N ASN A 64 -10.50 12.93 -10.24
CA ASN A 64 -11.18 12.53 -11.47
C ASN A 64 -12.61 13.07 -11.52
N ASN A 65 -13.14 13.24 -12.74
CA ASN A 65 -14.48 13.81 -12.97
C ASN A 65 -15.62 12.92 -12.44
N ASP A 66 -15.36 11.62 -12.24
CA ASP A 66 -16.33 10.68 -11.68
C ASP A 66 -16.40 10.72 -10.15
N GLY A 67 -15.59 11.55 -9.49
CA GLY A 67 -15.50 11.68 -8.04
C GLY A 67 -14.43 10.80 -7.39
N SER A 68 -13.73 9.95 -8.15
CA SER A 68 -12.55 9.21 -7.68
C SER A 68 -11.32 10.12 -7.58
N ALA A 69 -10.26 9.61 -6.96
CA ALA A 69 -8.95 10.24 -6.95
C ALA A 69 -7.83 9.20 -7.00
N ASP A 70 -6.75 9.55 -7.69
CA ASP A 70 -5.51 8.78 -7.79
C ASP A 70 -4.40 9.47 -7.02
N PHE A 71 -3.80 8.77 -6.07
CA PHE A 71 -2.61 9.22 -5.34
C PHE A 71 -1.42 8.38 -5.79
N THR A 72 -0.44 9.01 -6.43
CA THR A 72 0.69 8.34 -7.05
C THR A 72 1.96 8.55 -6.24
N TYR A 73 2.73 7.47 -6.11
CA TYR A 73 4.00 7.43 -5.41
C TYR A 73 5.04 6.77 -6.32
N GLN A 74 6.14 7.46 -6.58
CA GLN A 74 7.29 6.92 -7.28
C GLN A 74 8.33 6.50 -6.27
N MET A 75 8.72 5.22 -6.29
CA MET A 75 9.64 4.71 -5.29
C MET A 75 10.58 3.64 -5.85
N LYS A 76 11.74 3.53 -5.21
CA LYS A 76 12.65 2.41 -5.45
C LYS A 76 12.22 1.23 -4.59
N PRO A 77 11.76 0.12 -5.20
CA PRO A 77 11.29 -1.04 -4.45
C PRO A 77 12.45 -1.79 -3.78
N ILE A 78 13.67 -1.64 -4.27
CA ILE A 78 14.88 -2.26 -3.70
C ILE A 78 15.68 -1.18 -2.98
N ARG A 79 15.89 -1.35 -1.68
CA ARG A 79 16.65 -0.44 -0.82
C ARG A 79 17.87 -1.13 -0.23
N LYS A 80 18.87 -0.35 0.20
CA LYS A 80 20.03 -0.86 0.95
C LYS A 80 19.89 -0.52 2.43
N TYR A 81 20.01 -1.52 3.28
CA TYR A 81 20.03 -1.38 4.74
C TYR A 81 21.10 -2.30 5.32
N ASN A 82 22.03 -1.76 6.12
CA ASN A 82 23.18 -2.49 6.68
C ASN A 82 23.92 -3.36 5.63
N ASN A 83 24.22 -2.77 4.46
CA ASN A 83 24.85 -3.42 3.31
C ASN A 83 24.08 -4.58 2.67
N LYS A 84 22.83 -4.83 3.07
CA LYS A 84 21.92 -5.80 2.47
C LYS A 84 20.88 -5.11 1.61
N ARG A 85 20.43 -5.78 0.55
CA ARG A 85 19.27 -5.34 -0.24
C ARG A 85 17.99 -5.83 0.43
N VAL A 86 17.00 -4.95 0.54
CA VAL A 86 15.67 -5.25 1.09
C VAL A 86 14.60 -4.82 0.10
N MET A 87 13.51 -5.57 0.05
CA MET A 87 12.33 -5.25 -0.76
C MET A 87 11.34 -4.43 0.05
N TRP A 88 10.96 -3.27 -0.49
CA TRP A 88 10.14 -2.23 0.11
C TRP A 88 9.36 -1.50 -1.00
N PRO A 89 8.16 -1.94 -1.45
CA PRO A 89 7.01 -2.37 -0.65
C PRO A 89 6.47 -3.75 -1.09
N ARG A 90 5.21 -4.08 -0.76
CA ARG A 90 4.48 -5.16 -1.44
C ARG A 90 4.19 -4.76 -2.88
N LEU A 91 4.55 -5.62 -3.84
CA LEU A 91 4.49 -5.32 -5.28
C LEU A 91 3.18 -5.75 -5.96
N LYS A 92 2.30 -6.46 -5.25
CA LYS A 92 1.02 -6.90 -5.81
C LYS A 92 -0.08 -5.86 -5.58
N SER A 93 -0.74 -5.49 -6.66
CA SER A 93 -2.00 -4.75 -6.67
C SER A 93 -3.11 -5.49 -5.91
N TYR A 94 -3.91 -4.76 -5.15
CA TYR A 94 -5.03 -5.31 -4.37
C TYR A 94 -6.11 -4.26 -4.13
N GLU A 95 -7.34 -4.75 -3.88
CA GLU A 95 -8.47 -3.94 -3.45
C GLU A 95 -8.69 -4.06 -1.93
N ILE A 96 -8.92 -2.94 -1.26
CA ILE A 96 -9.39 -2.88 0.14
C ILE A 96 -10.59 -1.95 0.20
N GLY A 97 -11.78 -2.54 0.21
CA GLY A 97 -13.04 -1.84 0.43
C GLY A 97 -13.34 -0.79 -0.63
N ASP A 98 -13.04 0.46 -0.30
CA ASP A 98 -13.30 1.64 -1.12
C ASP A 98 -12.08 2.13 -1.90
N ARG A 99 -11.00 1.33 -1.90
CA ARG A 99 -9.71 1.66 -2.51
C ARG A 99 -9.14 0.48 -3.28
N GLU A 100 -8.38 0.80 -4.31
CA GLU A 100 -7.58 -0.13 -5.08
C GLU A 100 -6.15 0.38 -5.16
N THR A 101 -5.20 -0.54 -5.21
CA THR A 101 -3.79 -0.25 -5.34
C THR A 101 -3.30 -0.84 -6.64
N ILE A 102 -2.60 -0.04 -7.45
CA ILE A 102 -2.06 -0.42 -8.74
C ILE A 102 -0.55 -0.24 -8.69
N VAL A 103 0.20 -1.27 -9.08
CA VAL A 103 1.66 -1.23 -9.11
C VAL A 103 2.17 -1.52 -10.52
N THR A 104 2.97 -0.61 -11.06
CA THR A 104 3.67 -0.75 -12.34
C THR A 104 5.16 -0.51 -12.16
N TYR A 105 5.96 -0.79 -13.19
CA TYR A 105 7.32 -0.26 -13.24
C TYR A 105 7.31 1.28 -13.23
N GLY A 106 8.48 1.86 -12.95
CA GLY A 106 8.68 3.31 -12.91
C GLY A 106 8.37 4.05 -14.21
N ASP A 107 8.42 3.34 -15.34
CA ASP A 107 8.05 3.84 -16.68
C ASP A 107 6.54 3.70 -16.98
N GLY A 108 5.76 3.16 -16.06
CA GLY A 108 4.32 2.89 -16.23
C GLY A 108 4.00 1.57 -16.91
N SER A 109 4.99 0.81 -17.38
CA SER A 109 4.76 -0.51 -17.98
C SER A 109 4.34 -1.55 -16.93
N PRO A 110 3.45 -2.50 -17.28
CA PRO A 110 2.99 -3.50 -16.33
C PRO A 110 4.13 -4.42 -15.88
N ILE A 111 4.11 -4.83 -14.62
CA ILE A 111 5.00 -5.88 -14.12
C ILE A 111 4.47 -7.23 -14.65
N PRO A 112 5.33 -8.11 -15.24
CA PRO A 112 4.89 -9.41 -15.71
C PRO A 112 4.17 -10.22 -14.63
N SER A 113 3.07 -10.87 -14.97
CA SER A 113 2.28 -11.66 -14.02
C SER A 113 3.12 -12.78 -13.38
N GLU A 114 3.95 -13.47 -14.16
CA GLU A 114 4.87 -14.51 -13.68
C GLU A 114 5.85 -13.97 -12.62
N ALA A 115 6.28 -12.71 -12.75
CA ALA A 115 7.14 -12.08 -11.77
C ALA A 115 6.40 -11.83 -10.45
N ILE A 116 5.16 -11.33 -10.52
CA ILE A 116 4.31 -11.15 -9.35
C ILE A 116 4.03 -12.48 -8.64
N GLU A 117 3.67 -13.52 -9.40
CA GLU A 117 3.43 -14.87 -8.86
C GLU A 117 4.68 -15.43 -8.19
N THR A 118 5.85 -15.26 -8.80
CA THR A 118 7.13 -15.68 -8.22
C THR A 118 7.42 -14.92 -6.91
N ILE A 119 7.20 -13.60 -6.88
CA ILE A 119 7.38 -12.78 -5.68
C ILE A 119 6.44 -13.24 -4.57
N GLU A 120 5.17 -13.51 -4.87
CA GLU A 120 4.21 -14.01 -3.88
C GLU A 120 4.60 -15.38 -3.33
N LYS A 121 5.06 -16.28 -4.20
CA LYS A 121 5.57 -17.59 -3.78
C LYS A 121 6.77 -17.44 -2.84
N ILE A 122 7.71 -16.53 -3.15
CA ILE A 122 8.84 -16.23 -2.27
C ILE A 122 8.36 -15.70 -0.92
N TYR A 123 7.36 -14.81 -0.90
CA TYR A 123 6.79 -14.31 0.35
C TYR A 123 6.19 -15.43 1.19
N GLU A 124 5.40 -16.32 0.58
CA GLU A 124 4.78 -17.45 1.28
C GLU A 124 5.82 -18.45 1.81
N GLU A 125 6.83 -18.81 1.00
CA GLU A 125 7.89 -19.76 1.38
C GLU A 125 8.80 -19.22 2.50
N ASN A 126 8.97 -17.91 2.60
CA ASN A 126 9.86 -17.27 3.57
C ASN A 126 9.12 -16.62 4.75
N CYS A 127 7.78 -16.67 4.77
CA CYS A 127 7.02 -16.12 5.89
C CYS A 127 7.12 -17.01 7.12
N VAL A 128 7.03 -16.38 8.30
CA VAL A 128 6.91 -17.10 9.58
C VAL A 128 5.51 -16.85 10.12
N ASP A 129 4.70 -17.90 10.14
CA ASP A 129 3.35 -17.86 10.71
C ASP A 129 3.44 -17.95 12.24
N ILE A 130 3.23 -16.80 12.91
CA ILE A 130 3.23 -16.71 14.37
C ILE A 130 1.85 -17.11 14.91
N ASN A 131 1.81 -18.23 15.64
CA ASN A 131 0.63 -18.71 16.35
C ASN A 131 0.43 -17.96 17.67
N TRP A 132 -0.03 -16.71 17.57
CA TRP A 132 -0.25 -15.78 18.69
C TRP A 132 -0.92 -16.43 19.90
N GLN A 133 -0.28 -16.26 21.06
CA GLN A 133 -0.84 -16.50 22.38
C GLN A 133 -1.07 -15.18 23.10
N LYS A 134 -1.98 -15.19 24.07
CA LYS A 134 -2.24 -14.01 24.91
C LYS A 134 -0.97 -13.67 25.71
N GLY A 135 -0.50 -12.44 25.57
CA GLY A 135 0.69 -11.94 26.25
C GLY A 135 1.96 -11.95 25.38
N ASP A 136 1.91 -12.56 24.19
CA ASP A 136 3.03 -12.49 23.25
C ASP A 136 3.29 -11.05 22.81
N ILE A 137 4.57 -10.73 22.64
CA ILE A 137 5.05 -9.48 22.06
C ILE A 137 5.99 -9.84 20.93
N VAL A 138 5.72 -9.30 19.75
CA VAL A 138 6.61 -9.39 18.58
C VAL A 138 7.17 -8.01 18.32
N LEU A 139 8.49 -7.89 18.31
CA LEU A 139 9.18 -6.71 17.84
C LEU A 139 9.58 -6.90 16.38
N VAL A 140 9.18 -5.96 15.54
CA VAL A 140 9.47 -5.99 14.10
C VAL A 140 10.40 -4.82 13.78
N ASP A 141 11.58 -5.11 13.24
CA ASP A 141 12.37 -4.09 12.56
C ASP A 141 11.68 -3.75 11.25
N ASN A 142 10.94 -2.64 11.27
CA ASN A 142 10.11 -2.25 10.16
C ASN A 142 10.94 -2.02 8.88
N LEU A 143 12.26 -1.77 8.96
CA LEU A 143 13.16 -1.54 7.82
C LEU A 143 13.54 -2.82 7.05
N THR A 144 13.38 -3.99 7.67
CA THR A 144 13.87 -5.26 7.12
C THR A 144 12.81 -6.35 7.03
N VAL A 145 11.63 -6.16 7.64
CA VAL A 145 10.57 -7.17 7.72
C VAL A 145 9.25 -6.63 7.16
N GLN A 146 8.68 -7.37 6.21
CA GLN A 146 7.28 -7.20 5.80
C GLN A 146 6.38 -8.07 6.67
N HIS A 147 5.18 -7.58 6.99
CA HIS A 147 4.21 -8.32 7.80
C HIS A 147 2.84 -8.35 7.13
N ALA A 148 2.11 -9.44 7.35
CA ALA A 148 0.79 -9.68 6.81
C ALA A 148 -0.08 -10.42 7.83
N ARG A 149 -1.32 -10.76 7.45
CA ARG A 149 -2.27 -11.42 8.35
C ARG A 149 -3.04 -12.51 7.63
N ARG A 150 -3.00 -13.74 8.18
CA ARG A 150 -3.92 -14.82 7.78
C ARG A 150 -5.38 -14.49 8.14
N PRO A 151 -6.37 -14.94 7.35
CA PRO A 151 -7.77 -14.93 7.77
C PRO A 151 -7.94 -15.59 9.13
N GLY A 152 -8.94 -15.14 9.91
CA GLY A 152 -9.17 -15.67 11.25
C GLY A 152 -10.59 -15.38 11.72
N LYS A 153 -11.03 -16.10 12.75
CA LYS A 153 -12.36 -15.94 13.34
C LYS A 153 -12.31 -15.02 14.56
N PRO A 154 -13.33 -14.17 14.78
CA PRO A 154 -13.44 -13.41 16.02
C PRO A 154 -13.77 -14.35 17.23
N PRO A 155 -13.44 -13.94 18.47
CA PRO A 155 -12.71 -12.72 18.82
C PRO A 155 -11.19 -12.87 18.57
N ARG A 156 -10.59 -11.86 17.94
CA ARG A 156 -9.13 -11.74 17.77
C ARG A 156 -8.75 -10.27 17.97
N VAL A 157 -7.91 -10.00 18.97
CA VAL A 157 -7.42 -8.65 19.29
C VAL A 157 -5.90 -8.67 19.30
N VAL A 158 -5.29 -7.83 18.49
CA VAL A 158 -3.84 -7.59 18.45
C VAL A 158 -3.65 -6.08 18.56
N LEU A 159 -2.79 -5.65 19.48
CA LEU A 159 -2.46 -4.24 19.68
C LEU A 159 -1.12 -3.93 18.98
N VAL A 160 -0.96 -2.69 18.53
CA VAL A 160 0.24 -2.24 17.80
C VAL A 160 0.73 -0.93 18.41
N SER A 161 2.06 -0.80 18.51
CA SER A 161 2.75 0.46 18.77
C SER A 161 3.77 0.68 17.65
N ILE A 162 3.87 1.91 17.17
CA ILE A 162 4.85 2.32 16.16
C ILE A 162 5.84 3.25 16.84
N SER A 163 7.13 2.98 16.68
CA SER A 163 8.21 3.84 17.15
C SER A 163 8.81 4.61 15.99
N ASN A 164 9.17 5.87 16.25
CA ASN A 164 9.94 6.71 15.33
C ASN A 164 11.45 6.53 15.53
#